data_AF-A0A2T3G5P9-F1
#
_entry.id   AF-A0A2T3G5P9-F1
#
_cell.length_a   1.000
_cell.length_b   1.000
_cell.length_c   1.000
_cell.angle_alpha   90.00
_cell.angle_beta   90.00
_cell.angle_gamma   90.00
#
_symmetry.space_group_name_H-M   'P 1'
#
loop_
_entity.id
_entity.type
_entity.pdbx_description
1 polymer ?
#
loop_
_entity_poly.entity_id
_entity_poly.type
_entity_poly.pdbx_seq_one_letter_code
_entity_poly.pdbx_strand_id
1 'polypeptide(L)'
;MWKARENGHLAVIVTGRSRSHIEEPILDIGFDGMIGGNGAYIELDNKVIKDETIQVEDVKRIVDYLNQHHLEYYIEANDGLYGSLNFKVRGVEALRQYGMKDPDVMEIYPAMTFPKCLYIENVTKINYILESYQDYLDFKEAFPEFKDLTWGEKEKKQSLEIVH
;
A
#
# COMPACT_ATOMS: atom_id res chain seq x y z
N MET A 1 24.46 10.92 7.01
CA MET A 1 23.42 11.96 6.96
C MET A 1 23.93 13.30 7.49
N TRP A 2 24.34 13.40 8.77
CA TRP A 2 24.73 14.67 9.39
C TRP A 2 25.86 15.42 8.67
N LYS A 3 26.95 14.73 8.30
CA LYS A 3 28.03 15.33 7.50
C LYS A 3 27.59 15.86 6.13
N ALA A 4 26.57 15.24 5.51
CA ALA A 4 26.02 15.73 4.25
C ALA A 4 25.22 17.02 4.47
N ARG A 5 24.44 17.08 5.57
CA ARG A 5 23.68 18.27 5.97
C ARG A 5 24.59 19.42 6.38
N GLU A 6 25.67 19.16 7.11
CA GLU A 6 26.73 20.15 7.42
C GLU A 6 27.34 20.76 6.16
N ASN A 7 27.39 20.00 5.05
CA ASN A 7 27.88 20.46 3.75
C ASN A 7 26.79 21.12 2.89
N GLY A 8 25.59 21.38 3.44
CA GLY A 8 24.48 22.01 2.72
C GLY A 8 23.67 21.08 1.82
N HIS A 9 23.81 19.76 1.95
CA HIS A 9 22.97 18.80 1.24
C HIS A 9 21.70 18.46 2.02
N LEU A 10 20.58 18.26 1.31
CA LEU A 10 19.34 17.74 1.88
C LEU A 10 19.40 16.22 1.98
N ALA A 11 18.89 15.68 3.09
CA ALA A 11 18.69 14.25 3.29
C ALA A 11 17.21 13.91 3.11
N VAL A 12 16.89 13.11 2.08
CA VAL A 12 15.53 12.70 1.77
C VAL A 12 15.43 11.18 1.85
N ILE A 13 14.42 10.66 2.55
CA ILE A 13 14.10 9.23 2.53
C ILE A 13 13.22 8.90 1.31
N VAL A 14 13.54 7.81 0.61
CA VAL A 14 12.78 7.32 -0.53
C VAL A 14 12.33 5.90 -0.24
N THR A 15 11.02 5.67 -0.22
CA THR A 15 10.42 4.39 0.18
C THR A 15 9.13 4.11 -0.57
N GLY A 16 8.85 2.83 -0.80
CA GLY A 16 7.55 2.38 -1.32
C GLY A 16 6.45 2.35 -0.26
N ARG A 17 6.80 2.45 1.03
CA ARG A 17 5.84 2.52 2.13
C ARG A 17 5.01 3.81 2.03
N SER A 18 3.71 3.73 2.32
CA SER A 18 2.88 4.92 2.57
C SER A 18 3.40 5.71 3.77
N ARG A 19 2.97 6.98 3.91
CA ARG A 19 3.36 7.83 5.06
C ARG A 19 3.01 7.22 6.42
N SER A 20 1.90 6.49 6.50
CA SER A 20 1.43 5.78 7.70
C SER A 20 2.24 4.53 8.04
N HIS A 21 2.89 3.92 7.05
CA HIS A 21 3.65 2.67 7.22
C HIS A 21 5.11 2.88 7.64
N ILE A 22 5.54 4.13 7.83
CA ILE A 22 6.91 4.44 8.25
C ILE A 22 6.94 4.50 9.77
N GLU A 23 7.74 3.61 10.35
CA GLU A 23 7.87 3.46 11.79
C GLU A 23 8.47 4.72 12.43
N GLU A 24 8.03 5.08 13.65
CA GLU A 24 8.51 6.26 14.38
C GLU A 24 10.04 6.36 14.46
N PRO A 25 10.81 5.27 14.73
CA PRO A 25 12.26 5.35 14.76
C PRO A 25 12.91 5.81 13.46
N ILE A 26 12.25 5.61 12.30
CA ILE A 26 12.73 6.09 11.00
C ILE A 26 12.40 7.57 10.83
N LEU A 27 11.20 8.00 11.24
CA LEU A 27 10.80 9.41 11.21
C LEU A 27 11.69 10.27 12.14
N ASP A 28 12.03 9.73 13.31
CA ASP A 28 12.85 10.38 14.33
C ASP A 28 14.32 10.58 13.92
N ILE A 29 14.77 9.95 12.82
CA ILE A 29 16.09 10.22 12.24
C ILE A 29 16.21 11.70 11.85
N GLY A 30 15.10 12.36 11.48
CA GLY A 30 15.06 13.77 11.16
C GLY A 30 15.57 14.08 9.75
N PHE A 31 15.05 13.35 8.75
CA PHE A 31 15.23 13.66 7.33
C PHE A 31 14.64 15.05 7.01
N ASP A 32 15.22 15.74 6.04
CA ASP A 32 14.74 17.04 5.57
C ASP A 32 13.47 16.88 4.68
N GLY A 33 13.24 15.70 4.12
CA GLY A 33 12.03 15.37 3.37
C GLY A 33 11.85 13.88 3.12
N MET A 34 10.74 13.55 2.46
CA MET A 34 10.38 12.17 2.15
C MET A 34 9.69 12.06 0.78
N ILE A 35 9.99 10.97 0.08
CA ILE A 35 9.23 10.46 -1.05
C ILE A 35 8.70 9.08 -0.64
N GLY A 36 7.38 8.98 -0.47
CA GLY A 36 6.66 7.78 -0.03
C GLY A 36 5.63 7.30 -1.06
N GLY A 37 5.06 6.12 -0.83
CA GLY A 37 4.01 5.55 -1.69
C GLY A 37 4.41 5.46 -3.16
N ASN A 38 5.66 5.08 -3.43
CA ASN A 38 6.25 5.04 -4.79
C ASN A 38 6.16 6.37 -5.55
N GLY A 39 6.22 7.49 -4.83
CA GLY A 39 6.19 8.84 -5.41
C GLY A 39 4.80 9.48 -5.45
N ALA A 40 3.78 8.79 -4.92
CA ALA A 40 2.46 9.39 -4.70
C ALA A 40 2.50 10.48 -3.61
N TYR A 41 3.38 10.33 -2.62
CA TYR A 41 3.55 11.30 -1.54
C TYR A 41 4.95 11.92 -1.56
N ILE A 42 5.02 13.26 -1.50
CA ILE A 42 6.27 14.02 -1.41
C ILE A 42 6.11 15.13 -0.37
N GLU A 43 7.00 15.16 0.62
CA GLU A 43 7.13 16.27 1.57
C GLU A 43 8.59 16.75 1.66
N LEU A 44 8.76 18.04 1.91
CA LEU A 44 10.06 18.66 2.19
C LEU A 44 9.84 19.76 3.23
N ASP A 45 10.72 19.85 4.23
CA ASP A 45 10.62 20.83 5.32
C ASP A 45 9.24 20.81 6.02
N ASN A 46 8.69 19.62 6.25
CA ASN A 46 7.34 19.38 6.80
C ASN A 46 6.19 19.98 5.96
N LYS A 47 6.46 20.34 4.70
CA LYS A 47 5.45 20.82 3.76
C LYS A 47 5.18 19.74 2.73
N VAL A 48 3.91 19.32 2.64
CA VAL A 48 3.43 18.43 1.58
C VAL A 48 3.51 19.18 0.25
N ILE A 49 4.31 18.63 -0.67
CA ILE A 49 4.47 19.12 -2.05
C ILE A 49 3.52 18.35 -2.97
N LYS A 50 3.36 17.05 -2.73
CA LYS A 50 2.53 16.13 -3.52
C LYS A 50 1.85 15.14 -2.58
N ASP A 51 0.56 14.94 -2.78
CA ASP A 51 -0.22 13.90 -2.12
C ASP A 51 -1.27 13.39 -3.09
N GLU A 52 -0.88 12.37 -3.87
CA GLU A 52 -1.76 11.69 -4.81
C GLU A 52 -2.45 10.52 -4.14
N THR A 53 -3.78 10.53 -4.22
CA THR A 53 -4.65 9.50 -3.62
C THR A 53 -5.69 9.03 -4.64
N ILE A 54 -6.15 7.79 -4.49
CA ILE A 54 -7.22 7.21 -5.29
C ILE A 54 -8.51 7.94 -4.90
N GLN A 55 -9.26 8.41 -5.89
CA GLN A 55 -10.55 9.04 -5.64
C GLN A 55 -11.48 8.07 -4.91
N VAL A 56 -12.22 8.55 -3.91
CA VAL A 56 -13.05 7.66 -3.07
C VAL A 56 -14.12 6.93 -3.87
N GLU A 57 -14.60 7.51 -4.98
CA GLU A 57 -15.48 6.86 -5.95
C GLU A 57 -14.83 5.63 -6.60
N ASP A 58 -13.55 5.71 -6.94
CA ASP A 58 -12.81 4.58 -7.49
C ASP A 58 -12.45 3.56 -6.43
N VAL A 59 -12.12 3.99 -5.21
CA VAL A 59 -11.97 3.08 -4.05
C VAL A 59 -13.25 2.26 -3.86
N LYS A 60 -14.42 2.89 -3.89
CA LYS A 60 -15.73 2.20 -3.81
C LYS A 60 -15.88 1.18 -4.94
N ARG A 61 -15.62 1.56 -6.19
CA ARG A 61 -15.72 0.65 -7.36
C ARG A 61 -14.80 -0.56 -7.20
N ILE A 62 -13.55 -0.34 -6.79
CA ILE A 62 -12.55 -1.41 -6.60
C ILE A 62 -12.95 -2.32 -5.44
N VAL A 63 -13.34 -1.75 -4.29
CA VAL A 63 -13.80 -2.50 -3.12
C VAL A 63 -15.01 -3.37 -3.45
N ASP A 64 -16.00 -2.83 -4.15
CA ASP A 64 -17.18 -3.57 -4.56
C ASP A 64 -16.83 -4.72 -5.51
N TYR A 65 -15.94 -4.47 -6.48
CA TYR A 65 -15.44 -5.51 -7.38
C TYR A 65 -14.74 -6.64 -6.62
N LEU A 66 -13.77 -6.31 -5.75
CA LEU A 66 -13.01 -7.32 -5.00
C LEU A 66 -13.93 -8.15 -4.10
N ASN A 67 -14.90 -7.52 -3.44
CA ASN A 67 -15.90 -8.21 -2.62
C ASN A 67 -16.81 -9.14 -3.47
N GLN A 68 -17.27 -8.68 -4.64
CA GLN A 68 -18.11 -9.48 -5.55
C GLN A 68 -17.37 -10.69 -6.12
N HIS A 69 -16.05 -10.56 -6.33
CA HIS A 69 -15.19 -11.63 -6.83
C HIS A 69 -14.53 -12.46 -5.72
N HIS A 70 -14.88 -12.21 -4.45
CA HIS A 70 -14.34 -12.92 -3.28
C HIS A 70 -12.81 -12.86 -3.15
N LEU A 71 -12.21 -11.76 -3.60
CA LEU A 71 -10.78 -11.50 -3.48
C LEU A 71 -10.54 -10.74 -2.17
N GLU A 72 -9.68 -11.26 -1.31
CA GLU A 72 -9.31 -10.54 -0.08
C GLU A 72 -8.22 -9.49 -0.37
N TYR A 73 -8.32 -8.36 0.31
CA TYR A 73 -7.45 -7.19 0.10
C TYR A 73 -7.15 -6.45 1.40
N TYR A 74 -6.18 -5.55 1.30
CA TYR A 74 -5.96 -4.48 2.27
C TYR A 74 -5.64 -3.16 1.56
N ILE A 75 -6.03 -2.06 2.19
CA ILE A 75 -5.92 -0.70 1.71
C ILE A 75 -4.86 0.01 2.55
N GLU A 76 -3.87 0.60 1.88
CA GLU A 76 -2.93 1.54 2.49
C GLU A 76 -3.41 2.96 2.19
N ALA A 77 -3.64 3.73 3.24
CA ALA A 77 -3.98 5.13 3.17
C ALA A 77 -2.99 5.94 4.03
N ASN A 78 -2.92 7.25 3.80
CA ASN A 78 -2.01 8.12 4.56
C ASN A 78 -2.28 8.12 6.07
N ASP A 79 -3.50 7.76 6.49
CA ASP A 79 -3.96 7.74 7.88
C ASP A 79 -4.04 6.34 8.49
N GLY A 80 -3.84 5.27 7.70
CA GLY A 80 -3.90 3.93 8.26
C GLY A 80 -3.81 2.78 7.27
N LEU A 81 -4.00 1.59 7.84
CA LEU A 81 -3.96 0.31 7.15
C LEU A 81 -5.25 -0.48 7.44
N TYR A 82 -5.97 -0.83 6.39
CA TYR A 82 -7.33 -1.37 6.51
C TYR A 82 -7.48 -2.66 5.71
N GLY A 83 -7.70 -3.79 6.40
CA GLY A 83 -7.91 -5.10 5.78
C GLY A 83 -9.39 -5.42 5.58
N SER A 84 -9.70 -6.13 4.50
CA SER A 84 -10.95 -6.90 4.38
C SER A 84 -11.07 -7.93 5.50
N LEU A 85 -12.30 -8.25 5.91
CA LEU A 85 -12.57 -9.00 7.15
C LEU A 85 -11.82 -10.33 7.25
N ASN A 86 -11.59 -11.02 6.13
CA ASN A 86 -10.97 -12.34 6.10
C ASN A 86 -9.50 -12.28 5.61
N PHE A 87 -8.96 -11.08 5.35
CA PHE A 87 -7.54 -10.86 5.08
C PHE A 87 -6.63 -11.34 6.22
N LYS A 88 -7.06 -11.22 7.49
CA LYS A 88 -6.28 -11.73 8.63
C LYS A 88 -5.93 -13.22 8.50
N VAL A 89 -6.81 -14.01 7.88
CA VAL A 89 -6.61 -15.45 7.66
C VAL A 89 -5.95 -15.71 6.32
N ARG A 90 -6.49 -15.11 5.24
CA ARG A 90 -6.04 -15.34 3.87
C ARG A 90 -4.65 -14.75 3.58
N GLY A 91 -4.30 -13.67 4.26
CA GLY A 91 -2.99 -13.01 4.17
C GLY A 91 -1.83 -13.90 4.61
N VAL A 92 -2.05 -14.85 5.53
CA VAL A 92 -1.01 -15.77 6.05
C VAL A 92 -0.39 -16.59 4.92
N GLU A 93 -1.20 -17.26 4.12
CA GLU A 93 -0.68 -18.08 3.01
C GLU A 93 0.03 -17.22 1.98
N ALA A 94 -0.54 -16.05 1.74
CA ALA A 94 0.00 -15.09 0.81
C ALA A 94 1.32 -14.47 1.32
N LEU A 95 1.61 -14.47 2.62
CA LEU A 95 2.90 -14.06 3.23
C LEU A 95 3.91 -15.22 3.22
N ARG A 96 3.45 -16.47 3.40
CA ARG A 96 4.31 -17.67 3.27
C ARG A 96 4.93 -17.77 1.89
N GLN A 97 4.20 -17.39 0.85
CA GLN A 97 4.71 -17.34 -0.52
C GLN A 97 5.88 -16.35 -0.70
N TYR A 98 6.02 -15.34 0.18
CA TYR A 98 7.19 -14.46 0.25
C TYR A 98 8.36 -15.06 1.05
N GLY A 99 8.28 -16.34 1.41
CA GLY A 99 9.33 -17.03 2.17
C GLY A 99 9.28 -16.79 3.67
N MET A 100 8.23 -16.15 4.19
CA MET A 100 8.04 -16.02 5.65
C MET A 100 7.64 -17.37 6.25
N LYS A 101 8.38 -17.81 7.27
CA LYS A 101 8.06 -19.02 8.02
C LYS A 101 7.08 -18.67 9.14
N ASP A 102 5.92 -19.33 9.12
CA ASP A 102 4.84 -19.18 10.12
C ASP A 102 4.38 -17.71 10.36
N PRO A 103 3.97 -16.97 9.33
CA PRO A 103 3.61 -15.57 9.47
C PRO A 103 2.29 -15.39 10.23
N ASP A 104 2.24 -14.36 11.09
CA ASP A 104 1.01 -13.80 11.64
C ASP A 104 0.81 -12.39 11.06
N VAL A 105 -0.34 -12.16 10.41
CA VAL A 105 -0.70 -10.87 9.80
C VAL A 105 -0.66 -9.75 10.83
N MET A 106 -1.08 -10.00 12.08
CA MET A 106 -1.12 -8.99 13.13
C MET A 106 0.26 -8.69 13.74
N GLU A 107 1.20 -9.64 13.71
CA GLU A 107 2.57 -9.36 14.12
C GLU A 107 3.31 -8.54 13.06
N ILE A 108 3.03 -8.80 11.78
CA ILE A 108 3.66 -8.09 10.65
C ILE A 108 3.03 -6.71 10.45
N TYR A 109 1.71 -6.60 10.61
CA TYR A 109 0.94 -5.37 10.42
C TYR A 109 0.15 -5.03 11.69
N PRO A 110 0.82 -4.64 12.79
CA PRO A 110 0.16 -4.42 14.08
C PRO A 110 -0.84 -3.27 14.08
N ALA A 111 -0.69 -2.30 13.18
CA ALA A 111 -1.61 -1.18 13.01
C ALA A 111 -2.84 -1.49 12.12
N MET A 112 -2.93 -2.69 11.55
CA MET A 112 -4.03 -3.06 10.65
C MET A 112 -5.37 -3.14 11.39
N THR A 113 -6.39 -2.50 10.82
CA THR A 113 -7.78 -2.61 11.30
C THR A 113 -8.67 -3.31 10.27
N PHE A 114 -9.82 -3.83 10.69
CA PHE A 114 -10.72 -4.61 9.82
C PHE A 114 -12.15 -4.04 9.89
N PRO A 115 -12.39 -2.86 9.30
CA PRO A 115 -13.72 -2.24 9.31
C PRO A 115 -14.70 -3.02 8.42
N LYS A 116 -16.01 -2.89 8.71
CA LYS A 116 -17.07 -3.52 7.88
C LYS A 116 -17.24 -2.86 6.51
N CYS A 117 -16.83 -1.60 6.37
CA CYS A 117 -16.92 -0.83 5.14
C CYS A 117 -15.53 -0.24 4.85
N LEU A 118 -15.05 -0.43 3.62
CA LEU A 118 -13.71 -0.06 3.18
C LEU A 118 -13.74 1.04 2.12
N TYR A 119 -14.78 1.86 2.11
CA TYR A 119 -14.84 3.09 1.32
C TYR A 119 -14.01 4.18 2.01
N ILE A 120 -12.69 4.01 1.95
CA ILE A 120 -11.69 4.81 2.66
C ILE A 120 -11.23 5.98 1.78
N GLU A 121 -10.95 7.13 2.40
CA GLU A 121 -10.32 8.29 1.76
C GLU A 121 -8.80 8.24 1.93
N ASN A 122 -8.06 9.15 1.29
CA ASN A 122 -6.60 9.24 1.40
C ASN A 122 -5.86 7.95 1.01
N VAL A 123 -6.49 7.10 0.18
CA VAL A 123 -5.95 5.82 -0.23
C VAL A 123 -4.81 6.03 -1.19
N THR A 124 -3.65 5.46 -0.88
CA THR A 124 -2.48 5.49 -1.75
C THR A 124 -2.32 4.19 -2.53
N LYS A 125 -2.78 3.07 -1.97
CA LYS A 125 -2.54 1.73 -2.52
C LYS A 125 -3.62 0.74 -2.09
N ILE A 126 -4.00 -0.16 -3.00
CA ILE A 126 -4.91 -1.28 -2.70
C ILE A 126 -4.20 -2.58 -3.10
N ASN A 127 -3.95 -3.44 -2.14
CA ASN A 127 -3.29 -4.73 -2.34
C ASN A 127 -4.32 -5.86 -2.25
N TYR A 128 -4.30 -6.82 -3.18
CA TYR A 128 -5.29 -7.89 -3.21
C TYR A 128 -4.66 -9.25 -3.56
N ILE A 129 -5.26 -10.31 -3.02
CA ILE A 129 -4.81 -11.68 -3.23
C ILE A 129 -5.50 -12.21 -4.49
N LEU A 130 -4.71 -12.79 -5.40
CA LEU A 130 -5.25 -13.49 -6.56
C LEU A 130 -5.50 -14.95 -6.20
N GLU A 131 -6.64 -15.50 -6.61
CA GLU A 131 -6.88 -16.94 -6.63
C GLU A 131 -6.32 -17.56 -7.92
N SER A 132 -6.33 -16.79 -9.01
CA SER A 132 -5.88 -17.22 -10.33
C SER A 132 -5.28 -16.06 -11.15
N TYR A 133 -4.55 -16.40 -12.21
CA TYR A 133 -4.11 -15.40 -13.18
C TYR A 133 -5.28 -14.77 -13.96
N GLN A 134 -6.44 -15.42 -14.03
CA GLN A 134 -7.62 -14.85 -14.68
C GLN A 134 -8.13 -13.64 -13.90
N ASP A 135 -8.04 -13.65 -12.57
CA ASP A 135 -8.47 -12.55 -11.72
C ASP A 135 -7.75 -11.24 -12.08
N TYR A 136 -6.47 -11.33 -12.44
CA TYR A 136 -5.70 -10.20 -12.96
C TYR A 136 -6.24 -9.68 -14.29
N LEU A 137 -6.47 -10.59 -15.23
CA LEU A 137 -6.93 -10.22 -16.56
C LEU A 137 -8.30 -9.54 -16.47
N ASP A 138 -9.19 -10.10 -15.66
CA ASP A 138 -10.53 -9.57 -15.40
C ASP A 138 -10.44 -8.20 -14.71
N PHE A 139 -9.56 -8.06 -13.70
CA PHE A 139 -9.35 -6.79 -13.02
C PHE A 139 -8.88 -5.71 -14.00
N LYS A 140 -7.88 -6.03 -14.83
CA LYS A 140 -7.33 -5.10 -15.83
C LYS A 140 -8.37 -4.71 -16.89
N GLU A 141 -9.27 -5.61 -17.25
CA GLU A 141 -10.39 -5.31 -18.15
C GLU A 141 -11.43 -4.40 -17.51
N ALA A 142 -11.74 -4.61 -16.22
CA ALA A 142 -12.70 -3.80 -15.47
C ALA A 142 -12.17 -2.40 -15.11
N PHE A 143 -10.86 -2.26 -14.97
CA PHE A 143 -10.16 -1.08 -14.45
C PHE A 143 -8.97 -0.65 -15.33
N PRO A 144 -9.14 -0.45 -16.64
CA PRO A 144 -8.05 -0.15 -17.56
C PRO A 144 -7.35 1.19 -17.29
N GLU A 145 -7.99 2.08 -16.52
CA GLU A 145 -7.44 3.37 -16.09
C GLU A 145 -6.39 3.25 -14.98
N PHE A 146 -6.34 2.12 -14.26
CA PHE A 146 -5.38 1.89 -13.18
C PHE A 146 -4.16 1.12 -13.67
N LYS A 147 -2.96 1.55 -13.24
CA LYS A 147 -1.75 0.75 -13.46
C LYS A 147 -1.67 -0.33 -12.40
N ASP A 148 -1.94 -1.56 -12.80
CA ASP A 148 -1.76 -2.73 -11.92
C ASP A 148 -0.31 -3.21 -11.94
N LEU A 149 0.30 -3.34 -10.76
CA LEU A 149 1.67 -3.80 -10.60
C LEU A 149 1.69 -5.18 -9.91
N THR A 150 2.28 -6.15 -10.59
CA THR A 150 2.57 -7.47 -10.04
C THR A 150 3.88 -7.45 -9.25
N TRP A 151 3.85 -7.86 -7.98
CA TRP A 151 5.06 -8.06 -7.17
C TRP A 151 5.30 -9.55 -6.90
N GLY A 152 6.39 -10.09 -7.44
CA GLY A 152 6.86 -11.46 -7.22
C GLY A 152 6.95 -12.28 -8.52
N GLU A 153 8.03 -13.03 -8.69
CA GLU A 153 8.14 -14.02 -9.76
C GLU A 153 7.11 -15.14 -9.49
N LYS A 154 6.08 -15.24 -10.36
CA LYS A 154 5.00 -16.27 -10.43
C LYS A 154 3.63 -15.86 -9.86
N GLU A 155 2.86 -15.15 -10.69
CA GLU A 155 1.43 -15.41 -11.01
C GLU A 155 0.36 -15.53 -9.88
N LYS A 156 0.57 -15.09 -8.62
CA LYS A 156 -0.42 -15.34 -7.54
C LYS A 156 -0.76 -14.20 -6.57
N LYS A 157 -0.24 -12.98 -6.77
CA LYS A 157 -0.59 -11.82 -5.95
C LYS A 157 -0.40 -10.50 -6.70
N GLN A 158 -1.28 -9.53 -6.47
CA GLN A 158 -1.23 -8.22 -7.13
C GLN A 158 -1.44 -7.06 -6.17
N SER A 159 -0.87 -5.92 -6.56
CA SER A 159 -1.05 -4.68 -5.85
C SER A 159 -1.34 -3.57 -6.85
N LEU A 160 -2.48 -2.92 -6.67
CA LEU A 160 -2.81 -1.70 -7.38
C LEU A 160 -2.13 -0.56 -6.69
N GLU A 161 -1.24 0.08 -7.42
CA GLU A 161 -0.56 1.29 -7.01
C GLU A 161 -1.03 2.44 -7.90
N ILE A 162 -1.11 3.63 -7.33
CA ILE A 162 -1.15 4.84 -8.15
C ILE A 162 0.23 4.99 -8.77
N VAL A 163 0.35 4.64 -10.06
CA VAL A 163 1.53 4.99 -10.84
C VAL A 163 1.07 5.85 -12.00
N HIS A 164 1.16 7.17 -11.85
CA HIS A 164 1.17 8.07 -12.99
C HIS A 164 2.56 8.09 -13.62
#